data_AF-A0A7Y0ERG5-F1
#
_entry.id   AF-A0A7Y0ERG5-F1
#
_cell.length_a   1.000
_cell.length_b   1.000
_cell.length_c   1.000
_cell.angle_alpha   90.00
_cell.angle_beta   90.00
_cell.angle_gamma   90.00
#
_symmetry.space_group_name_H-M   'P 1'
#
loop_
_entity.id
_entity.type
_entity.pdbx_description
1 polymer ?
#
loop_
_entity_poly.entity_id
_entity_poly.type
_entity_poly.pdbx_seq_one_letter_code
_entity_poly.pdbx_strand_id
1 'polypeptide(L)'
;MSNRPAYPDSSNSSAAAAASHAAHGSGLGPGFGSLRAAGVSFAPTQLGAARPSRPAQLSPAVADGLAGGLDPQAISEMSHLSAAALLDRVRHSEDPEVVRRVLTLVETVGVDEIAELWSDAEADSLPGILWRLYMLRTWMRANRDAIARLWRVGEPVATTASAIAGVDQAPTEDDIARLADSILSGAFVGDFAVALERAASFVDVVALGLRVEAKHMTEHAAAIVADSTATAGDPRDAANDEKRLRTKAARLMHTASNLMVTAKDFHHGANLWRRGRLE
;
A
#
# COMPACT_ATOMS: atom_id res chain seq x y z
N MET A 1 -30.57 7.80 -56.69
CA MET A 1 -31.07 8.14 -55.35
C MET A 1 -30.81 6.93 -54.46
N SER A 2 -29.68 6.94 -53.72
CA SER A 2 -29.57 6.80 -52.25
C SER A 2 -30.35 5.61 -51.66
N ASN A 3 -29.79 4.68 -50.89
CA ASN A 3 -28.76 4.82 -49.86
C ASN A 3 -28.16 3.44 -49.50
N ARG A 4 -26.85 3.41 -49.20
CA ARG A 4 -26.10 2.31 -48.56
C ARG A 4 -26.52 2.19 -47.07
N PRO A 5 -26.55 1.00 -46.46
CA PRO A 5 -26.31 0.87 -45.02
C PRO A 5 -24.81 0.66 -44.76
N ALA A 6 -24.28 1.46 -43.85
CA ALA A 6 -22.91 1.42 -43.38
C ALA A 6 -22.69 0.23 -42.42
N TYR A 7 -21.63 -0.54 -42.66
CA TYR A 7 -20.93 -1.29 -41.63
C TYR A 7 -20.12 -0.32 -40.77
N PRO A 8 -20.13 -0.42 -39.43
CA PRO A 8 -19.05 0.09 -38.60
C PRO A 8 -18.01 -1.00 -38.36
N ASP A 9 -16.77 -0.55 -38.47
CA ASP A 9 -15.51 -1.27 -38.38
C ASP A 9 -15.29 -2.05 -37.07
N SER A 10 -14.61 -3.16 -37.26
CA SER A 10 -13.79 -3.86 -36.29
C SER A 10 -12.73 -2.94 -35.67
N SER A 11 -12.84 -2.68 -34.36
CA SER A 11 -11.73 -2.17 -33.54
C SER A 11 -11.89 -2.63 -32.09
N ASN A 12 -11.92 -3.95 -31.88
CA ASN A 12 -11.90 -4.57 -30.56
C ASN A 12 -10.74 -5.58 -30.43
N SER A 13 -9.58 -5.27 -31.03
CA SER A 13 -8.42 -6.17 -31.05
C SER A 13 -7.18 -5.65 -30.30
N SER A 14 -7.24 -4.53 -29.56
CA SER A 14 -6.06 -4.05 -28.80
C SER A 14 -6.18 -4.06 -27.28
N ALA A 15 -7.37 -4.27 -26.70
CA ALA A 15 -7.53 -4.34 -25.24
C ALA A 15 -7.35 -5.77 -24.67
N ALA A 16 -7.54 -6.81 -25.48
CA ALA A 16 -7.42 -8.20 -25.06
C ALA A 16 -5.97 -8.75 -25.12
N ALA A 17 -5.05 -8.05 -25.79
CA ALA A 17 -3.67 -8.51 -25.99
C ALA A 17 -2.70 -8.14 -24.85
N ALA A 18 -3.06 -7.20 -23.96
CA ALA A 18 -2.20 -6.80 -22.83
C ALA A 18 -2.39 -7.64 -21.55
N ALA A 19 -3.43 -8.49 -21.49
CA ALA A 19 -3.81 -9.22 -20.27
C ALA A 19 -3.29 -10.68 -20.21
N SER A 20 -2.60 -11.19 -21.23
CA SER A 20 -2.23 -12.63 -21.30
C SER A 20 -0.77 -12.98 -20.98
N HIS A 21 0.07 -12.04 -20.52
CA HIS A 21 1.48 -12.32 -20.21
C HIS A 21 1.88 -12.30 -18.72
N ALA A 22 0.94 -12.16 -17.79
CA ALA A 22 1.24 -12.10 -16.35
C ALA A 22 0.74 -13.31 -15.54
N ALA A 23 0.49 -14.45 -16.18
CA ALA A 23 0.11 -15.68 -15.49
C ALA A 23 1.27 -16.67 -15.50
N HIS A 24 2.26 -16.48 -14.61
CA HIS A 24 3.08 -17.54 -13.99
C HIS A 24 4.05 -16.91 -12.98
N GLY A 25 3.69 -16.95 -11.70
CA GLY A 25 4.56 -16.50 -10.62
C GLY A 25 3.81 -16.26 -9.32
N SER A 26 3.53 -17.32 -8.56
CA SER A 26 3.05 -17.22 -7.18
C SER A 26 4.15 -16.58 -6.30
N GLY A 27 4.10 -15.26 -6.19
CA GLY A 27 4.95 -14.48 -5.30
C GLY A 27 4.20 -13.22 -4.91
N LEU A 28 3.93 -13.03 -3.62
CA LEU A 28 3.55 -11.74 -3.06
C LEU A 28 4.63 -10.73 -3.48
N GLY A 29 4.28 -9.89 -4.46
CA GLY A 29 5.16 -8.87 -5.02
C GLY A 29 5.43 -7.75 -4.01
N PRO A 30 6.55 -7.02 -4.14
CA PRO A 30 6.98 -6.01 -3.18
C PRO A 30 6.19 -4.73 -3.41
N GLY A 31 5.08 -4.57 -2.71
CA GLY A 31 4.20 -3.39 -2.79
C GLY A 31 4.10 -2.63 -1.47
N PHE A 32 5.21 -2.41 -0.76
CA PHE A 32 5.29 -1.43 0.34
C PHE A 32 6.74 -0.95 0.46
N GLY A 33 7.16 -0.12 -0.50
CA GLY A 33 8.38 0.67 -0.39
C GLY A 33 8.09 1.90 0.45
N SER A 34 8.66 1.97 1.64
CA SER A 34 8.72 3.19 2.45
C SER A 34 9.52 4.26 1.70
N LEU A 35 8.84 5.12 0.94
CA LEU A 35 9.43 6.32 0.35
C LEU A 35 9.50 7.42 1.41
N ARG A 36 10.57 7.41 2.20
CA ARG A 36 11.26 8.62 2.67
C ARG A 36 12.65 8.21 3.19
N ALA A 37 13.63 8.32 2.29
CA ALA A 37 15.03 8.52 2.61
C ALA A 37 15.70 9.23 1.43
N ALA A 38 15.40 10.53 1.27
CA ALA A 38 16.36 11.43 0.64
C ALA A 38 17.58 11.49 1.56
N GLY A 39 18.63 10.76 1.19
CA GLY A 39 19.83 10.61 1.99
C GLY A 39 20.92 9.92 1.19
N VAL A 40 21.58 10.67 0.32
CA VAL A 40 22.82 10.24 -0.35
C VAL A 40 23.80 9.74 0.71
N SER A 41 24.18 8.46 0.65
CA SER A 41 25.28 7.93 1.44
C SER A 41 26.21 7.09 0.57
N PHE A 42 27.27 7.77 0.16
CA PHE A 42 28.54 7.25 -0.33
C PHE A 42 29.19 6.39 0.76
N ALA A 43 29.74 5.22 0.42
CA ALA A 43 30.60 4.46 1.33
C ALA A 43 32.06 5.00 1.28
N PRO A 44 32.74 5.22 2.42
CA PRO A 44 34.14 5.63 2.44
C PRO A 44 35.09 4.43 2.58
N THR A 45 36.03 4.29 1.66
CA THR A 45 37.36 3.76 1.97
C THR A 45 38.29 4.94 2.25
N GLN A 46 38.83 5.03 3.47
CA GLN A 46 39.72 6.11 3.88
C GLN A 46 41.08 6.05 3.17
N LEU A 47 41.52 7.19 2.62
CA LEU A 47 42.85 7.76 2.91
C LEU A 47 42.86 9.26 2.54
N GLY A 48 43.13 10.12 3.53
CA GLY A 48 43.38 11.55 3.34
C GLY A 48 42.19 12.46 3.67
N ALA A 49 42.41 13.46 4.52
CA ALA A 49 41.41 14.41 4.98
C ALA A 49 40.80 15.24 3.83
N ALA A 50 39.73 14.72 3.21
CA ALA A 50 38.91 15.46 2.28
C ALA A 50 37.84 16.24 3.06
N ARG A 51 38.08 17.54 3.22
CA ARG A 51 37.06 18.52 3.63
C ARG A 51 35.80 18.28 2.77
N PRO A 52 34.58 18.26 3.34
CA PRO A 52 33.37 18.08 2.55
C PRO A 52 33.38 19.07 1.38
N SER A 53 33.33 18.55 0.16
CA SER A 53 33.31 19.36 -1.05
C SER A 53 32.07 20.23 -1.01
N ARG A 54 32.26 21.55 -1.06
CA ARG A 54 31.14 22.50 -1.17
C ARG A 54 30.32 22.09 -2.42
N PRO A 55 28.97 22.01 -2.34
CA PRO A 55 28.15 21.77 -3.51
C PRO A 55 28.59 22.72 -4.64
N ALA A 56 28.88 22.17 -5.82
CA ALA A 56 29.24 22.97 -6.97
C ALA A 56 28.07 23.94 -7.23
N GLN A 57 28.34 25.25 -7.17
CA GLN A 57 27.32 26.23 -7.48
C GLN A 57 27.06 26.14 -8.98
N LEU A 58 25.88 25.63 -9.33
CA LEU A 58 25.40 25.65 -10.71
C LEU A 58 25.36 27.12 -11.16
N SER A 59 25.88 27.40 -12.35
CA SER A 59 25.76 28.74 -12.91
C SER A 59 24.28 29.07 -13.13
N PRO A 60 23.87 30.34 -12.97
CA PRO A 60 22.46 30.74 -13.14
C PRO A 60 21.85 30.24 -14.45
N ALA A 61 22.62 30.31 -15.55
CA ALA A 61 22.19 29.83 -16.87
C ALA A 61 21.98 28.30 -16.97
N VAL A 62 22.64 27.49 -16.13
CA VAL A 62 22.45 26.03 -16.09
C VAL A 62 21.29 25.67 -15.16
N ALA A 63 21.08 26.43 -14.08
CA ALA A 63 19.93 26.29 -13.21
C ALA A 63 18.62 26.65 -13.94
N ASP A 64 18.63 27.72 -14.74
CA ASP A 64 17.48 28.18 -15.54
C ASP A 64 17.12 27.21 -16.69
N GLY A 65 18.07 26.34 -17.09
CA GLY A 65 17.89 25.35 -18.16
C GLY A 65 17.48 23.95 -17.68
N LEU A 66 17.47 23.70 -16.37
CA LEU A 66 16.82 22.53 -15.80
C LEU A 66 15.32 22.78 -15.88
N ALA A 67 14.58 21.95 -16.61
CA ALA A 67 13.13 21.98 -16.61
C ALA A 67 12.65 21.78 -15.15
N GLY A 68 12.37 22.89 -14.46
CA GLY A 68 11.74 22.86 -13.16
C GLY A 68 10.39 22.19 -13.33
N GLY A 69 10.15 21.09 -12.61
CA GLY A 69 8.81 20.56 -12.44
C GLY A 69 7.88 21.64 -11.87
N LEU A 70 6.59 21.32 -11.78
CA LEU A 70 5.66 22.21 -11.09
C LEU A 70 6.18 22.58 -9.69
N ASP A 71 5.93 23.81 -9.27
CA ASP A 71 6.37 24.31 -7.96
C ASP A 71 5.91 23.35 -6.84
N PRO A 72 6.83 22.79 -6.02
CA PRO A 72 6.48 21.88 -4.94
C PRO A 72 5.44 22.44 -3.97
N GLN A 73 5.45 23.76 -3.74
CA GLN A 73 4.47 24.42 -2.89
C GLN A 73 3.08 24.38 -3.54
N ALA A 74 2.99 24.69 -4.82
CA ALA A 74 1.73 24.63 -5.58
C ALA A 74 1.16 23.20 -5.65
N ILE A 75 2.02 22.18 -5.82
CA ILE A 75 1.61 20.77 -5.76
C ILE A 75 1.01 20.45 -4.38
N SER A 76 1.72 20.83 -3.30
CA SER A 76 1.24 20.61 -1.92
C SER A 76 -0.12 21.26 -1.68
N GLU A 77 -0.27 22.54 -2.02
CA GLU A 77 -1.54 23.27 -1.88
C GLU A 77 -2.67 22.61 -2.68
N MET A 78 -2.39 22.17 -3.91
CA MET A 78 -3.35 21.47 -4.74
C MET A 78 -3.75 20.11 -4.14
N SER A 79 -2.81 19.38 -3.54
CA SER A 79 -3.07 18.12 -2.82
C SER A 79 -3.98 18.33 -1.62
N HIS A 80 -3.71 19.34 -0.78
CA HIS A 80 -4.54 19.66 0.38
C HIS A 80 -5.94 20.13 -0.04
N LEU A 81 -6.05 21.05 -1.00
CA LEU A 81 -7.34 21.56 -1.48
C LEU A 81 -8.19 20.46 -2.11
N SER A 82 -7.59 19.58 -2.92
CA SER A 82 -8.30 18.48 -3.56
C SER A 82 -8.78 17.42 -2.55
N ALA A 83 -7.93 17.07 -1.57
CA ALA A 83 -8.29 16.15 -0.49
C ALA A 83 -9.45 16.68 0.37
N ALA A 84 -9.35 17.94 0.81
CA ALA A 84 -10.39 18.61 1.59
C ALA A 84 -11.70 18.72 0.80
N ALA A 85 -11.64 19.16 -0.46
CA ALA A 85 -12.84 19.30 -1.30
C ALA A 85 -13.52 17.96 -1.57
N LEU A 86 -12.76 16.87 -1.78
CA LEU A 86 -13.33 15.54 -1.98
C LEU A 86 -14.06 15.06 -0.72
N LEU A 87 -13.42 15.20 0.44
CA LEU A 87 -14.00 14.79 1.71
C LEU A 87 -15.23 15.62 2.07
N ASP A 88 -15.16 16.94 1.89
CA ASP A 88 -16.23 17.89 2.16
C ASP A 88 -17.45 17.66 1.27
N ARG A 89 -17.23 17.47 -0.04
CA ARG A 89 -18.30 17.22 -1.02
C ARG A 89 -19.08 15.95 -0.69
N VAL A 90 -18.41 14.87 -0.30
CA VAL A 90 -19.10 13.60 0.02
C VAL A 90 -19.86 13.71 1.34
N ARG A 91 -19.30 14.39 2.35
CA ARG A 91 -19.93 14.56 3.66
C ARG A 91 -21.18 15.45 3.62
N HIS A 92 -21.16 16.50 2.81
CA HIS A 92 -22.26 17.46 2.71
C HIS A 92 -23.26 17.14 1.58
N SER A 93 -23.07 16.05 0.85
CA SER A 93 -24.04 15.61 -0.16
C SER A 93 -25.06 14.66 0.45
N GLU A 94 -26.31 15.12 0.54
CA GLU A 94 -27.46 14.29 0.95
C GLU A 94 -27.97 13.36 -0.17
N ASP A 95 -27.38 13.42 -1.38
CA ASP A 95 -27.80 12.62 -2.54
C ASP A 95 -26.93 11.35 -2.68
N PRO A 96 -27.48 10.15 -2.39
CA PRO A 96 -26.75 8.89 -2.50
C PRO A 96 -26.21 8.63 -3.91
N GLU A 97 -26.85 9.16 -4.95
CA GLU A 97 -26.41 9.00 -6.32
C GLU A 97 -25.18 9.85 -6.64
N VAL A 98 -25.04 11.03 -6.04
CA VAL A 98 -23.84 11.88 -6.15
C VAL A 98 -22.68 11.23 -5.41
N VAL A 99 -22.90 10.75 -4.18
CA VAL A 99 -21.90 10.00 -3.41
C VAL A 99 -21.43 8.79 -4.21
N ARG A 100 -22.36 7.98 -4.73
CA ARG A 100 -22.04 6.82 -5.56
C ARG A 100 -21.28 7.23 -6.81
N ARG A 101 -21.65 8.31 -7.51
CA ARG A 101 -20.93 8.78 -8.70
C ARG A 101 -19.54 9.30 -8.37
N VAL A 102 -19.36 10.04 -7.28
CA VAL A 102 -18.03 10.51 -6.84
C VAL A 102 -17.16 9.32 -6.48
N LEU A 103 -17.67 8.38 -5.68
CA LEU A 103 -16.94 7.15 -5.34
C LEU A 103 -16.63 6.30 -6.58
N THR A 104 -17.59 6.11 -7.50
CA THR A 104 -17.36 5.39 -8.75
C THR A 104 -16.39 6.13 -9.65
N LEU A 105 -16.44 7.45 -9.77
CA LEU A 105 -15.50 8.23 -10.59
C LEU A 105 -14.08 8.18 -10.03
N VAL A 106 -13.96 8.29 -8.71
CA VAL A 106 -12.75 8.02 -7.92
C VAL A 106 -12.27 6.59 -8.27
N GLU A 107 -13.14 5.58 -8.23
CA GLU A 107 -12.80 4.18 -8.55
C GLU A 107 -12.51 3.86 -10.04
N THR A 108 -13.13 4.55 -11.00
CA THR A 108 -13.11 4.18 -12.44
C THR A 108 -12.32 5.13 -13.32
N VAL A 109 -12.17 6.39 -12.92
CA VAL A 109 -11.52 7.43 -13.72
C VAL A 109 -10.26 7.98 -13.04
N GLY A 110 -10.20 8.14 -11.71
CA GLY A 110 -9.23 9.10 -11.17
C GLY A 110 -8.79 9.00 -9.70
N VAL A 111 -8.66 7.81 -9.10
CA VAL A 111 -7.78 7.74 -7.91
C VAL A 111 -6.33 7.60 -8.31
N ASP A 112 -5.96 6.91 -9.39
CA ASP A 112 -4.53 6.78 -9.68
C ASP A 112 -3.86 8.14 -9.94
N GLU A 113 -4.56 9.06 -10.63
CA GLU A 113 -4.06 10.41 -10.91
C GLU A 113 -4.11 11.34 -9.67
N ILE A 114 -5.18 11.28 -8.87
CA ILE A 114 -5.30 12.09 -7.63
C ILE A 114 -4.42 11.51 -6.51
N ALA A 115 -4.25 10.19 -6.45
CA ALA A 115 -3.35 9.52 -5.53
C ALA A 115 -1.89 9.75 -5.95
N GLU A 116 -1.57 9.82 -7.25
CA GLU A 116 -0.26 10.27 -7.70
C GLU A 116 0.00 11.71 -7.23
N LEU A 117 -0.99 12.59 -7.32
CA LEU A 117 -0.89 13.94 -6.75
C LEU A 117 -0.64 13.93 -5.22
N TRP A 118 -1.27 13.02 -4.48
CA TRP A 118 -1.11 12.92 -3.02
C TRP A 118 0.11 12.12 -2.56
N SER A 119 0.82 11.41 -3.44
CA SER A 119 1.84 10.44 -3.02
C SER A 119 3.04 11.09 -2.31
N ASP A 120 3.32 12.36 -2.62
CA ASP A 120 4.40 13.14 -2.02
C ASP A 120 4.00 13.88 -0.74
N ALA A 121 2.73 13.82 -0.35
CA ALA A 121 2.20 14.49 0.83
C ALA A 121 2.76 13.90 2.15
N GLU A 122 2.79 14.72 3.20
CA GLU A 122 3.27 14.31 4.52
C GLU A 122 2.38 13.20 5.10
N ALA A 123 2.97 12.30 5.88
CA ALA A 123 2.29 11.09 6.34
C ALA A 123 1.05 11.37 7.22
N ASP A 124 1.15 12.44 8.00
CA ASP A 124 0.17 12.93 8.96
C ASP A 124 -0.66 14.09 8.41
N SER A 125 -0.62 14.33 7.10
CA SER A 125 -1.55 15.22 6.38
C SER A 125 -2.80 14.48 5.92
N LEU A 126 -3.89 15.20 5.68
CA LEU A 126 -5.11 14.66 5.09
C LEU A 126 -4.86 13.96 3.74
N PRO A 127 -4.21 14.60 2.73
CA PRO A 127 -3.90 13.92 1.46
C PRO A 127 -3.03 12.67 1.66
N GLY A 128 -2.03 12.73 2.56
CA GLY A 128 -1.15 11.59 2.83
C GLY A 128 -1.87 10.41 3.49
N ILE A 129 -2.84 10.67 4.37
CA ILE A 129 -3.66 9.63 5.00
C ILE A 129 -4.65 9.02 3.98
N LEU A 130 -5.30 9.85 3.15
CA LEU A 130 -6.20 9.37 2.11
C LEU A 130 -5.46 8.50 1.07
N TRP A 131 -4.24 8.91 0.70
CA TRP A 131 -3.37 8.11 -0.17
C TRP A 131 -3.07 6.73 0.43
N ARG A 132 -2.69 6.66 1.71
CA ARG A 132 -2.43 5.39 2.40
C ARG A 132 -3.68 4.51 2.49
N LEU A 133 -4.86 5.09 2.73
CA LEU A 133 -6.12 4.34 2.73
C LEU A 133 -6.41 3.74 1.34
N TYR A 134 -6.17 4.51 0.28
CA TYR A 134 -6.32 4.00 -1.08
C TYR A 134 -5.33 2.88 -1.39
N MET A 135 -4.05 3.08 -1.10
CA MET A 135 -3.02 2.05 -1.28
C MET A 135 -3.33 0.77 -0.49
N LEU A 136 -3.81 0.91 0.76
CA LEU A 136 -4.25 -0.21 1.56
C LEU A 136 -5.39 -0.97 0.86
N ARG A 137 -6.43 -0.27 0.39
CA ARG A 137 -7.54 -0.90 -0.32
C ARG A 137 -7.07 -1.65 -1.57
N THR A 138 -6.27 -1.00 -2.40
CA THR A 138 -5.74 -1.58 -3.65
C THR A 138 -4.93 -2.84 -3.35
N TRP A 139 -4.06 -2.79 -2.35
CA TRP A 139 -3.29 -3.94 -1.88
C TRP A 139 -4.21 -5.06 -1.33
N MET A 140 -5.22 -4.72 -0.55
CA MET A 140 -6.18 -5.69 0.02
C MET A 140 -6.92 -6.44 -1.08
N ARG A 141 -7.41 -5.74 -2.09
CA ARG A 141 -8.12 -6.36 -3.22
C ARG A 141 -7.21 -7.28 -4.03
N ALA A 142 -5.98 -6.85 -4.30
CA ALA A 142 -5.03 -7.63 -5.08
C ALA A 142 -4.54 -8.89 -4.34
N ASN A 143 -4.56 -8.90 -3.00
CA ASN A 143 -3.98 -9.97 -2.18
C ASN A 143 -5.00 -10.66 -1.26
N ARG A 144 -6.29 -10.58 -1.59
CA ARG A 144 -7.42 -11.05 -0.76
C ARG A 144 -7.24 -12.48 -0.22
N ASP A 145 -6.77 -13.41 -1.05
CA ASP A 145 -6.50 -14.80 -0.67
C ASP A 145 -5.42 -14.93 0.40
N ALA A 146 -4.31 -14.23 0.21
CA ALA A 146 -3.17 -14.26 1.12
C ALA A 146 -3.52 -13.60 2.45
N ILE A 147 -4.23 -12.48 2.40
CA ILE A 147 -4.71 -11.75 3.57
C ILE A 147 -5.68 -12.59 4.38
N ALA A 148 -6.65 -13.27 3.74
CA ALA A 148 -7.59 -14.14 4.45
C ALA A 148 -6.87 -15.26 5.22
N ARG A 149 -5.76 -15.80 4.68
CA ARG A 149 -4.92 -16.78 5.39
C ARG A 149 -4.15 -16.14 6.54
N LEU A 150 -3.52 -14.99 6.31
CA LEU A 150 -2.77 -14.26 7.33
C LEU A 150 -3.67 -13.82 8.49
N TRP A 151 -4.92 -13.43 8.19
CA TRP A 151 -5.91 -13.05 9.20
C TRP A 151 -6.18 -14.20 10.17
N ARG A 152 -6.46 -15.41 9.67
CA ARG A 152 -6.73 -16.58 10.53
C ARG A 152 -5.55 -16.95 11.44
N VAL A 153 -4.33 -16.66 11.00
CA VAL A 153 -3.12 -16.93 11.78
C VAL A 153 -2.83 -15.79 12.77
N GLY A 154 -3.10 -14.54 12.38
CA GLY A 154 -2.93 -13.36 13.24
C GLY A 154 -4.02 -13.24 14.31
N GLU A 155 -5.23 -13.69 14.00
CA GLU A 155 -6.43 -13.61 14.83
C GLU A 155 -7.12 -14.99 14.87
N PRO A 156 -6.51 -15.99 15.53
CA PRO A 156 -7.05 -17.36 15.56
C PRO A 156 -8.36 -17.48 16.36
N VAL A 157 -8.63 -16.51 17.23
CA VAL A 157 -9.87 -16.36 17.98
C VAL A 157 -10.29 -14.90 17.86
N ALA A 158 -11.56 -14.64 17.55
CA ALA A 158 -12.07 -13.28 17.49
C ALA A 158 -11.78 -12.50 18.79
N THR A 159 -11.03 -11.42 18.67
CA THR A 159 -10.79 -10.44 19.74
C THR A 159 -11.48 -9.11 19.40
N THR A 160 -11.21 -8.09 20.21
CA THR A 160 -11.62 -6.71 19.93
C THR A 160 -11.14 -6.22 18.56
N ALA A 161 -10.00 -6.73 18.05
CA ALA A 161 -9.49 -6.32 16.74
C ALA A 161 -10.44 -6.73 15.60
N SER A 162 -11.03 -7.93 15.67
CA SER A 162 -12.08 -8.39 14.74
C SER A 162 -13.31 -7.47 14.78
N ALA A 163 -13.73 -7.10 15.99
CA ALA A 163 -14.87 -6.21 16.19
C ALA A 163 -14.61 -4.78 15.66
N ILE A 164 -13.42 -4.24 15.90
CA ILE A 164 -13.02 -2.92 15.39
C ILE A 164 -12.94 -2.97 13.87
N ALA A 165 -12.16 -3.87 13.28
CA ALA A 165 -12.05 -3.97 11.82
C ALA A 165 -13.43 -4.19 11.16
N GLY A 166 -14.32 -4.92 11.83
CA GLY A 166 -15.66 -5.22 11.33
C GLY A 166 -15.64 -6.41 10.40
N VAL A 167 -14.89 -7.46 10.76
CA VAL A 167 -14.75 -8.70 10.01
C VAL A 167 -14.69 -9.88 10.96
N ASP A 168 -15.22 -11.04 10.53
CA ASP A 168 -15.18 -12.27 11.33
C ASP A 168 -13.75 -12.83 11.47
N GLN A 169 -13.54 -13.76 12.39
CA GLN A 169 -12.25 -14.44 12.64
C GLN A 169 -11.76 -15.31 11.47
N ALA A 170 -12.68 -15.78 10.62
CA ALA A 170 -12.36 -16.64 9.48
C ALA A 170 -12.87 -16.03 8.16
N PRO A 171 -12.39 -14.82 7.78
CA PRO A 171 -12.88 -14.15 6.58
C PRO A 171 -12.56 -14.96 5.34
N THR A 172 -13.47 -14.92 4.37
CA THR A 172 -13.23 -15.35 3.00
C THR A 172 -12.50 -14.26 2.21
N GLU A 173 -12.00 -14.59 1.02
CA GLU A 173 -11.41 -13.61 0.11
C GLU A 173 -12.38 -12.47 -0.25
N ASP A 174 -13.67 -12.80 -0.38
CA ASP A 174 -14.70 -11.82 -0.69
C ASP A 174 -15.04 -10.93 0.52
N ASP A 175 -14.92 -11.45 1.76
CA ASP A 175 -15.01 -10.63 2.97
C ASP A 175 -13.89 -9.59 3.02
N ILE A 176 -12.66 -9.97 2.65
CA ILE A 176 -11.52 -9.04 2.57
C ILE A 176 -11.77 -7.94 1.54
N ALA A 177 -12.28 -8.29 0.36
CA ALA A 177 -12.60 -7.30 -0.68
C ALA A 177 -13.70 -6.34 -0.21
N ARG A 178 -14.78 -6.86 0.40
CA ARG A 178 -15.85 -6.04 0.98
C ARG A 178 -15.37 -5.15 2.11
N LEU A 179 -14.50 -5.67 2.98
CA LEU A 179 -13.89 -4.90 4.07
C LEU A 179 -13.05 -3.73 3.51
N ALA A 180 -12.25 -3.97 2.48
CA ALA A 180 -11.44 -2.95 1.83
C ALA A 180 -12.30 -1.79 1.28
N ASP A 181 -13.38 -2.14 0.59
CA ASP A 181 -14.34 -1.17 0.05
C ASP A 181 -15.09 -0.43 1.17
N SER A 182 -15.47 -1.13 2.24
CA SER A 182 -16.17 -0.56 3.39
C SER A 182 -15.31 0.41 4.19
N ILE A 183 -14.02 0.12 4.38
CA ILE A 183 -13.09 1.02 5.06
C ILE A 183 -12.93 2.32 4.25
N LEU A 184 -12.65 2.22 2.95
CA LEU A 184 -12.45 3.40 2.11
C LEU A 184 -13.74 4.23 1.99
N SER A 185 -14.88 3.61 1.67
CA SER A 185 -16.16 4.33 1.58
C SER A 185 -16.58 4.93 2.92
N GLY A 186 -16.33 4.24 4.04
CA GLY A 186 -16.56 4.75 5.38
C GLY A 186 -15.76 6.01 5.71
N ALA A 187 -14.57 6.17 5.14
CA ALA A 187 -13.78 7.39 5.30
C ALA A 187 -14.46 8.62 4.69
N PHE A 188 -15.17 8.45 3.57
CA PHE A 188 -15.86 9.55 2.88
C PHE A 188 -17.27 9.80 3.40
N VAL A 189 -18.04 8.74 3.67
CA VAL A 189 -19.47 8.83 3.99
C VAL A 189 -19.74 8.78 5.50
N GLY A 190 -18.87 8.12 6.26
CA GLY A 190 -19.04 7.90 7.70
C GLY A 190 -18.12 8.77 8.56
N ASP A 191 -17.84 8.31 9.78
CA ASP A 191 -16.83 8.92 10.65
C ASP A 191 -15.42 8.55 10.14
N PHE A 192 -14.65 9.56 9.73
CA PHE A 192 -13.29 9.38 9.21
C PHE A 192 -12.37 8.71 10.22
N ALA A 193 -12.41 9.14 11.49
CA ALA A 193 -11.56 8.57 12.53
C ALA A 193 -11.91 7.10 12.78
N VAL A 194 -13.19 6.74 12.71
CA VAL A 194 -13.61 5.33 12.81
C VAL A 194 -13.05 4.54 11.63
N ALA A 195 -13.16 5.03 10.39
CA ALA A 195 -12.61 4.35 9.23
C ALA A 195 -11.09 4.10 9.36
N LEU A 196 -10.34 5.08 9.89
CA LEU A 196 -8.91 4.96 10.16
C LEU A 196 -8.61 3.93 11.26
N GLU A 197 -9.41 3.86 12.32
CA GLU A 197 -9.25 2.83 13.37
C GLU A 197 -9.52 1.43 12.84
N ARG A 198 -10.54 1.27 11.99
CA ARG A 198 -10.81 0.01 11.29
C ARG A 198 -9.61 -0.42 10.45
N ALA A 199 -9.05 0.51 9.68
CA ALA A 199 -7.86 0.28 8.86
C ALA A 199 -6.64 -0.12 9.70
N ALA A 200 -6.36 0.62 10.78
CA ALA A 200 -5.25 0.36 11.69
C ALA A 200 -5.37 -1.03 12.34
N SER A 201 -6.54 -1.32 12.92
CA SER A 201 -6.81 -2.63 13.55
C SER A 201 -6.67 -3.77 12.57
N PHE A 202 -7.10 -3.58 11.31
CA PHE A 202 -6.92 -4.59 10.27
C PHE A 202 -5.42 -4.81 9.96
N VAL A 203 -4.67 -3.73 9.77
CA VAL A 203 -3.24 -3.78 9.45
C VAL A 203 -2.43 -4.44 10.58
N ASP A 204 -2.77 -4.17 11.84
CA ASP A 204 -2.12 -4.79 13.01
C ASP A 204 -2.29 -6.32 13.02
N VAL A 205 -3.50 -6.82 12.76
CA VAL A 205 -3.78 -8.27 12.69
C VAL A 205 -2.99 -8.91 11.55
N VAL A 206 -2.96 -8.29 10.36
CA VAL A 206 -2.21 -8.84 9.23
C VAL A 206 -0.70 -8.80 9.48
N ALA A 207 -0.19 -7.74 10.11
CA ALA A 207 1.21 -7.65 10.53
C ALA A 207 1.57 -8.74 11.56
N LEU A 208 0.65 -9.05 12.48
CA LEU A 208 0.81 -10.18 13.42
C LEU A 208 0.82 -11.52 12.68
N GLY A 209 -0.09 -11.74 11.73
CA GLY A 209 -0.13 -12.95 10.91
C GLY A 209 1.17 -13.17 10.12
N LEU A 210 1.72 -12.11 9.52
CA LEU A 210 3.03 -12.15 8.86
C LEU A 210 4.16 -12.53 9.83
N ARG A 211 4.08 -12.07 11.08
CA ARG A 211 5.08 -12.41 12.10
C ARG A 211 5.07 -13.86 12.51
N VAL A 212 3.87 -14.39 12.73
CA VAL A 212 3.68 -15.80 13.06
C VAL A 212 4.16 -16.69 11.91
N GLU A 213 3.79 -16.36 10.68
CA GLU A 213 4.22 -17.13 9.49
C GLU A 213 5.74 -17.12 9.34
N ALA A 214 6.39 -15.96 9.46
CA ALA A 214 7.84 -15.88 9.39
C ALA A 214 8.54 -16.70 10.48
N LYS A 215 7.97 -16.71 11.70
CA LYS A 215 8.48 -17.54 12.81
C LYS A 215 8.39 -19.02 12.45
N HIS A 216 7.25 -19.50 11.96
CA HIS A 216 7.09 -20.88 11.50
C HIS A 216 8.08 -21.23 10.39
N MET A 217 8.33 -20.32 9.44
CA MET A 217 9.33 -20.53 8.39
C MET A 217 10.76 -20.66 8.95
N THR A 218 11.12 -19.87 9.96
CA THR A 218 12.45 -19.97 10.61
C THR A 218 12.61 -21.26 11.41
N GLU A 219 11.56 -21.70 12.10
CA GLU A 219 11.54 -22.97 12.83
C GLU A 219 11.65 -24.16 11.87
N HIS A 220 10.91 -24.12 10.76
CA HIS A 220 10.99 -25.14 9.72
C HIS A 220 12.37 -25.19 9.07
N ALA A 221 12.99 -24.03 8.81
CA ALA A 221 14.36 -23.96 8.30
C ALA A 221 15.36 -24.60 9.27
N ALA A 222 15.22 -24.39 10.58
CA ALA A 222 16.06 -25.02 11.59
C ALA A 222 15.85 -26.55 11.67
N ALA A 223 14.61 -27.01 11.51
CA ALA A 223 14.27 -28.43 11.50
C ALA A 223 14.89 -29.17 10.29
N ILE A 224 14.90 -28.56 9.10
CA ILE A 224 15.53 -29.14 7.89
C ILE A 224 17.03 -29.40 8.11
N VAL A 225 17.73 -28.45 8.74
CA VAL A 225 19.16 -28.62 9.05
C VAL A 225 19.38 -29.73 10.07
N ALA A 226 18.55 -29.79 11.11
CA ALA A 226 18.63 -30.83 12.14
C ALA A 226 18.32 -32.23 11.60
N ASP A 227 17.40 -32.35 10.63
CA ASP A 227 17.10 -33.62 9.96
C ASP A 227 18.23 -34.01 8.99
N SER A 228 18.76 -33.06 8.21
CA SER A 228 19.87 -33.32 7.29
C SER A 228 21.17 -33.73 7.98
N THR A 229 21.38 -33.42 9.26
CA THR A 229 22.53 -33.93 10.03
C THR A 229 22.28 -35.33 10.57
N ALA A 230 21.03 -35.74 10.74
CA ALA A 230 20.64 -37.08 11.20
C ALA A 230 20.52 -38.08 10.04
N THR A 231 20.10 -37.62 8.86
CA THR A 231 19.88 -38.43 7.65
C THR A 231 21.01 -38.21 6.65
N ALA A 232 21.40 -39.23 5.89
CA ALA A 232 22.47 -39.14 4.88
C ALA A 232 22.07 -38.36 3.59
N GLY A 233 21.31 -37.27 3.73
CA GLY A 233 20.94 -36.37 2.63
C GLY A 233 22.11 -35.47 2.22
N ASP A 234 22.03 -34.86 1.02
CA ASP A 234 23.06 -33.91 0.57
C ASP A 234 23.00 -32.63 1.43
N PRO A 235 24.04 -32.31 2.22
CA PRO A 235 24.06 -31.13 3.07
C PRO A 235 23.93 -29.81 2.30
N ARG A 236 24.25 -29.79 1.01
CA ARG A 236 24.16 -28.59 0.17
C ARG A 236 22.72 -28.21 -0.15
N ASP A 237 21.85 -29.19 -0.38
CA ASP A 237 20.44 -28.95 -0.69
C ASP A 237 19.70 -28.45 0.55
N ALA A 238 19.95 -29.06 1.71
CA ALA A 238 19.41 -28.62 3.00
C ALA A 238 19.83 -27.16 3.32
N ALA A 239 21.11 -26.82 3.11
CA ALA A 239 21.60 -25.46 3.31
C ALA A 239 20.96 -24.44 2.34
N ASN A 240 20.71 -24.84 1.10
CA ASN A 240 20.03 -23.99 0.11
C ASN A 240 18.58 -23.73 0.50
N ASP A 241 17.85 -24.75 0.94
CA ASP A 241 16.45 -24.62 1.35
C ASP A 241 16.30 -23.82 2.65
N GLU A 242 17.17 -24.05 3.63
CA GLU A 242 17.27 -23.23 4.84
C GLU A 242 17.47 -21.75 4.49
N LYS A 243 18.42 -21.45 3.59
CA LYS A 243 18.69 -20.08 3.13
C LYS A 243 17.46 -19.48 2.45
N ARG A 244 16.74 -20.23 1.61
CA ARG A 244 15.52 -19.77 0.93
C ARG A 244 14.41 -19.45 1.93
N LEU A 245 14.17 -20.32 2.90
CA LEU A 245 13.15 -20.11 3.94
C LEU A 245 13.47 -18.91 4.82
N ARG A 246 14.71 -18.78 5.29
CA ARG A 246 15.14 -17.60 6.06
C ARG A 246 15.02 -16.30 5.27
N THR A 247 15.37 -16.32 3.98
CA THR A 247 15.21 -15.15 3.11
C THR A 247 13.73 -14.76 2.97
N LYS A 248 12.83 -15.74 2.81
CA LYS A 248 11.39 -15.50 2.78
C LYS A 248 10.88 -14.95 4.11
N ALA A 249 11.27 -15.53 5.23
CA ALA A 249 10.90 -15.07 6.57
C ALA A 249 11.35 -13.63 6.82
N ALA A 250 12.57 -13.27 6.42
CA ALA A 250 13.08 -11.90 6.53
C ALA A 250 12.25 -10.89 5.72
N ARG A 251 11.77 -11.27 4.52
CA ARG A 251 10.86 -10.43 3.73
C ARG A 251 9.52 -10.24 4.42
N LEU A 252 8.93 -11.30 4.97
CA LEU A 252 7.68 -11.21 5.74
C LEU A 252 7.84 -10.28 6.96
N MET A 253 8.96 -10.38 7.69
CA MET A 253 9.31 -9.46 8.79
C MET A 253 9.39 -8.00 8.35
N HIS A 254 10.01 -7.76 7.21
CA HIS A 254 10.13 -6.41 6.65
C HIS A 254 8.74 -5.85 6.29
N THR A 255 7.92 -6.62 5.58
CA THR A 255 6.55 -6.23 5.25
C THR A 255 5.72 -5.97 6.51
N ALA A 256 5.81 -6.82 7.53
CA ALA A 256 5.12 -6.63 8.80
C ALA A 256 5.54 -5.34 9.52
N SER A 257 6.82 -4.98 9.43
CA SER A 257 7.33 -3.72 9.99
C SER A 257 6.77 -2.50 9.26
N ASN A 258 6.73 -2.54 7.92
CA ASN A 258 6.18 -1.44 7.11
C ASN A 258 4.68 -1.27 7.37
N LEU A 259 3.92 -2.36 7.43
CA LEU A 259 2.50 -2.34 7.79
C LEU A 259 2.28 -1.71 9.17
N MET A 260 3.13 -2.03 10.15
CA MET A 260 2.98 -1.46 11.49
C MET A 260 3.31 0.04 11.56
N VAL A 261 4.08 0.58 10.60
CA VAL A 261 4.22 2.04 10.43
C VAL A 261 2.90 2.62 9.89
N THR A 262 2.31 1.98 8.88
CA THR A 262 1.01 2.39 8.33
C THR A 262 -0.11 2.37 9.38
N ALA A 263 -0.17 1.37 10.25
CA ALA A 263 -1.13 1.32 11.35
C ALA A 263 -0.96 2.50 12.32
N LYS A 264 0.29 2.87 12.64
CA LYS A 264 0.59 4.05 13.46
C LYS A 264 0.15 5.35 12.79
N ASP A 265 0.40 5.49 11.49
CA ASP A 265 -0.04 6.65 10.71
C ASP A 265 -1.58 6.79 10.78
N PHE A 266 -2.32 5.69 10.65
CA PHE A 266 -3.79 5.71 10.76
C PHE A 266 -4.28 6.04 12.18
N HIS A 267 -3.68 5.45 13.21
CA HIS A 267 -4.01 5.82 14.60
C HIS A 267 -3.73 7.29 14.89
N HIS A 268 -2.61 7.80 14.38
CA HIS A 268 -2.24 9.20 14.53
C HIS A 268 -3.20 10.11 13.76
N GLY A 269 -3.50 9.80 12.50
CA GLY A 269 -4.47 10.53 11.68
C GLY A 269 -5.86 10.56 12.30
N ALA A 270 -6.33 9.45 12.87
CA ALA A 270 -7.60 9.39 13.59
C ALA A 270 -7.62 10.33 14.81
N ASN A 271 -6.49 10.42 15.52
CA ASN A 271 -6.34 11.31 16.66
C ASN A 271 -6.31 12.79 16.24
N LEU A 272 -5.57 13.13 15.19
CA LEU A 272 -5.52 14.48 14.63
C LEU A 272 -6.89 14.91 14.11
N TRP A 273 -7.60 14.03 13.40
CA TRP A 273 -8.95 14.29 12.89
C TRP A 273 -9.92 14.66 14.00
N ARG A 274 -9.97 13.87 15.08
CA ARG A 274 -10.84 14.14 16.24
C ARG A 274 -10.56 15.47 16.92
N ARG A 275 -9.33 15.97 16.80
CA ARG A 275 -8.89 17.25 17.38
C ARG A 275 -9.07 18.42 16.41
N GLY A 276 -9.54 18.18 15.18
CA GLY A 276 -9.61 19.19 14.13
C GLY A 276 -8.22 19.73 13.74
N ARG A 277 -7.21 18.85 13.72
CA ARG A 277 -5.80 19.20 13.46
C ARG A 277 -5.21 18.43 12.27
N LEU A 278 -6.04 17.72 11.52
CA LEU A 278 -5.61 17.01 10.32
C LEU A 278 -5.94 17.90 9.12
N GLU A 279 -4.90 18.50 8.53
CA GLU A 279 -4.97 19.40 7.38
C GLU A 279 -4.53 18.70 6.10
#